data_AF-D4DUW3-F1
#
_entry.id   AF-D4DUW3-F1
#
_cell.length_a   1.000
_cell.length_b   1.000
_cell.length_c   1.000
_cell.angle_alpha   90.00
_cell.angle_beta   90.00
_cell.angle_gamma   90.00
#
_symmetry.space_group_name_H-M   'P 1'
#
loop_
_entity.id
_entity.type
_entity.pdbx_description
1 polymer ?
#
loop_
_entity_poly.entity_id
_entity_poly.type
_entity_poly.pdbx_seq_one_letter_code
_entity_poly.pdbx_strand_id
1 'polypeptide(L)'
;MLITKKGSRRIVVDGTVYRWVIRRKPSRGQADYAEPLTFAVVQENIRGSLLHVKMNAARYDIMHDVPHSVVSPKTVAAAIRKVLTAGWQPGHGGGTFCIVWSETLPDI
;
A
#
# COMPACT_ATOMS: atom_id res chain seq x y z
N MET A 1 6.07 5.48 -12.46
CA MET A 1 6.94 5.26 -11.28
C MET A 1 7.25 3.77 -11.19
N LEU A 2 8.51 3.38 -10.96
CA LEU A 2 8.91 1.97 -10.84
C LEU A 2 9.28 1.70 -9.37
N ILE A 3 8.62 0.73 -8.73
CA ILE A 3 9.09 0.25 -7.42
C ILE A 3 10.39 -0.52 -7.66
N THR A 4 11.48 -0.06 -7.05
CA THR A 4 12.77 -0.77 -7.13
C THR A 4 12.66 -2.14 -6.48
N LYS A 5 13.33 -3.15 -7.05
CA LYS A 5 13.40 -4.49 -6.42
C LYS A 5 14.01 -4.43 -5.02
N LYS A 6 14.98 -3.55 -4.81
CA LYS A 6 15.60 -3.29 -3.49
C LYS A 6 14.59 -2.57 -2.58
N GLY A 7 14.39 -3.11 -1.39
CA GLY A 7 13.47 -2.54 -0.38
C GLY A 7 11.99 -2.81 -0.62
N SER A 8 11.62 -3.42 -1.76
CA SER A 8 10.27 -3.92 -1.97
C SER A 8 10.16 -5.39 -1.58
N ARG A 9 8.98 -5.77 -1.12
CA ARG A 9 8.62 -7.13 -0.72
C ARG A 9 7.81 -7.76 -1.85
N ARG A 10 8.08 -9.02 -2.16
CA ARG A 10 7.33 -9.80 -3.16
C ARG A 10 6.14 -10.47 -2.49
N ILE A 11 4.99 -10.52 -3.18
CA ILE A 11 3.80 -11.25 -2.75
C ILE A 11 3.11 -11.86 -3.97
N VAL A 12 2.47 -13.01 -3.80
CA VAL A 12 1.61 -13.63 -4.82
C VAL A 12 0.17 -13.51 -4.35
N VAL A 13 -0.69 -12.94 -5.18
CA VAL A 13 -2.13 -12.80 -4.92
C VAL A 13 -2.85 -13.41 -6.10
N ASP A 14 -3.62 -14.46 -5.84
CA ASP A 14 -4.48 -15.15 -6.81
C ASP A 14 -3.72 -15.52 -8.10
N GLY A 15 -2.51 -16.07 -7.92
CA GLY A 15 -1.62 -16.48 -9.02
C GLY A 15 -0.79 -15.36 -9.66
N THR A 16 -1.12 -14.10 -9.40
CA THR A 16 -0.39 -12.95 -9.95
C THR A 16 0.68 -12.44 -8.98
N VAL A 17 1.85 -12.13 -9.52
CA VAL A 17 2.99 -11.69 -8.71
C VAL A 17 3.04 -10.17 -8.62
N TYR A 18 3.13 -9.66 -7.40
CA TYR A 18 3.21 -8.24 -7.09
C TYR A 18 4.46 -7.92 -6.26
N ARG A 19 4.83 -6.64 -6.29
CA ARG A 19 5.81 -6.05 -5.37
C ARG A 19 5.18 -4.88 -4.65
N TRP A 20 5.42 -4.82 -3.34
CA TRP A 20 4.93 -3.75 -2.51
C TRP A 20 6.02 -3.13 -1.65
N VAL A 21 5.85 -1.87 -1.28
CA VAL A 21 6.85 -1.12 -0.51
C VAL A 21 6.17 -0.12 0.42
N ILE A 22 6.69 -0.03 1.64
CA ILE A 22 6.48 1.09 2.54
C ILE A 22 7.72 1.97 2.45
N ARG A 23 7.56 3.29 2.35
CA ARG A 23 8.71 4.20 2.39
C ARG A 23 9.50 3.98 3.67
N ARG A 24 10.83 3.84 3.56
CA ARG A 24 11.72 3.63 4.71
C ARG A 24 11.71 4.82 5.66
N LYS A 25 11.78 6.04 5.12
CA LYS A 25 11.64 7.27 5.89
C LYS A 25 10.20 7.78 5.78
N PRO A 26 9.62 8.34 6.85
CA PRO A 26 8.34 9.02 6.76
C PRO A 26 8.42 10.15 5.71
N SER A 27 7.31 10.41 5.02
CA SER A 27 7.16 11.69 4.33
C SER A 27 7.16 12.83 5.35
N ARG A 28 7.37 14.07 4.88
CA ARG A 28 7.21 15.24 5.75
C ARG A 28 5.82 15.26 6.41
N GLY A 29 4.77 14.97 5.65
CA GLY A 29 3.41 14.85 6.17
C GLY A 29 3.27 13.80 7.28
N GLN A 30 3.89 12.64 7.11
CA GLN A 30 3.90 11.58 8.11
C GLN A 30 4.69 11.96 9.37
N ALA A 31 5.81 12.66 9.21
CA ALA A 31 6.69 13.04 10.32
C ALA A 31 6.17 14.23 11.12
N ASP A 32 5.70 15.29 10.45
CA ASP A 32 5.36 16.57 11.07
C ASP A 32 3.87 16.65 11.47
N TYR A 33 3.00 15.88 10.80
CA TYR A 33 1.54 15.99 10.94
C TYR A 33 0.84 14.65 11.18
N ALA A 34 1.60 13.60 11.50
CA ALA A 34 1.09 12.24 11.71
C ALA A 34 0.15 11.75 10.59
N GLU A 35 0.41 12.13 9.33
CA GLU A 35 -0.38 11.63 8.21
C GLU A 35 -0.39 10.09 8.17
N PRO A 36 -1.47 9.48 7.66
CA PRO A 36 -1.57 8.03 7.66
C PRO A 36 -0.42 7.33 6.94
N LEU A 37 -0.09 6.14 7.45
CA LEU A 37 0.85 5.22 6.81
C LEU A 37 0.37 4.90 5.39
N THR A 38 1.31 4.88 4.44
CA THR A 38 1.03 4.51 3.06
C THR A 38 1.95 3.41 2.60
N PHE A 39 1.43 2.57 1.70
CA PHE A 39 2.22 1.61 0.94
C PHE A 39 1.83 1.66 -0.53
N ALA A 40 2.77 1.26 -1.37
CA ALA A 40 2.57 1.22 -2.81
C ALA A 40 2.74 -0.21 -3.32
N VAL A 41 1.99 -0.57 -4.36
CA VAL A 41 2.01 -1.89 -5.01
C VAL A 41 2.12 -1.72 -6.52
N VAL A 42 2.94 -2.56 -7.15
CA VAL A 42 2.98 -2.74 -8.60
C VAL A 42 2.92 -4.22 -8.93
N GLN A 43 2.36 -4.57 -10.09
CA GLN A 43 2.51 -5.91 -10.62
C GLN A 43 3.96 -6.13 -11.09
N GLU A 44 4.52 -7.30 -10.79
CA GLU A 44 5.86 -7.65 -11.23
C GLU A 44 5.88 -7.80 -12.76
N ASN A 45 6.96 -7.31 -13.39
CA ASN A 45 7.18 -7.34 -14.85
C ASN A 45 6.19 -6.53 -15.72
N ILE A 46 5.26 -5.79 -15.12
CA ILE A 46 4.37 -4.88 -15.84
C ILE A 46 4.70 -3.42 -15.48
N ARG A 47 4.75 -2.55 -16.49
CA ARG A 47 4.92 -1.10 -16.30
C ARG A 47 3.56 -0.41 -16.33
N GLY A 48 3.46 0.73 -15.64
CA GLY A 48 2.40 1.72 -15.91
C GLY A 48 1.34 1.89 -14.83
N SER A 49 1.07 0.88 -13.99
CA SER A 49 -0.03 0.98 -13.01
C SER A 49 0.46 0.80 -11.57
N LEU A 50 0.34 1.86 -10.77
CA LEU A 50 0.73 1.91 -9.37
C LEU A 50 -0.53 1.94 -8.51
N LEU A 51 -0.68 1.00 -7.59
CA LEU A 51 -1.65 1.10 -6.52
C LEU A 51 -1.01 1.83 -5.33
N HIS A 52 -1.62 2.91 -4.88
CA HIS A 52 -1.23 3.64 -3.69
C HIS A 52 -2.33 3.49 -2.63
N VAL A 53 -1.97 2.90 -1.49
CA VAL A 53 -2.90 2.63 -0.40
C VAL A 53 -2.56 3.51 0.78
N LYS A 54 -3.55 4.26 1.25
CA LYS A 54 -3.49 5.06 2.48
C LYS A 54 -4.20 4.30 3.59
N MET A 55 -3.51 4.02 4.69
CA MET A 55 -4.08 3.38 5.87
C MET A 55 -4.98 4.37 6.63
N ASN A 56 -5.62 3.90 7.71
CA ASN A 56 -6.47 4.73 8.57
C ASN A 56 -5.71 5.41 9.73
N ALA A 57 -4.48 4.98 10.04
CA ALA A 57 -3.70 5.53 11.14
C ALA A 57 -2.23 5.79 10.74
N ALA A 58 -1.50 6.47 11.63
CA ALA A 58 -0.15 6.94 11.37
C ALA A 58 0.87 5.80 11.32
N ARG A 59 2.12 6.11 10.99
CA ARG A 59 3.22 5.15 11.11
C ARG A 59 3.62 4.97 12.57
N TYR A 60 4.11 3.79 12.94
CA TYR A 60 4.56 3.51 14.33
C TYR A 60 5.89 4.18 14.69
N ASP A 61 6.69 4.60 13.69
CA ASP A 61 8.07 5.06 13.85
C ASP A 61 8.21 6.60 13.94
N ILE A 62 7.12 7.30 14.29
CA ILE A 62 7.10 8.77 14.46
C ILE A 62 6.98 9.13 15.94
N MET A 63 7.51 10.30 16.30
CA MET A 63 7.46 10.83 17.67
C MET A 63 6.13 11.55 17.95
N HIS A 64 5.01 10.84 17.81
CA HIS A 64 3.67 11.32 18.11
C HIS A 64 2.91 10.24 18.89
N ASP A 65 2.19 10.64 19.95
CA ASP A 65 1.33 9.75 20.72
C ASP A 65 -0.06 9.66 20.07
N VAL A 66 -0.15 8.87 18.98
CA VAL A 66 -1.36 8.72 18.17
C VAL A 66 -1.55 7.25 17.78
N PRO A 67 -2.75 6.81 17.40
CA PRO A 67 -2.94 5.46 16.85
C PRO A 67 -2.04 5.19 15.64
N HIS A 68 -1.51 3.98 15.56
CA HIS A 68 -0.59 3.57 14.50
C HIS A 68 -1.13 2.36 13.72
N SER A 69 -0.88 2.34 12.41
CA SER A 69 -1.17 1.20 11.53
C SER A 69 0.07 0.35 11.30
N VAL A 70 -0.16 -0.94 11.05
CA VAL A 70 0.86 -1.88 10.54
C VAL A 70 0.36 -2.44 9.21
N VAL A 71 1.29 -2.66 8.27
CA VAL A 71 0.96 -3.27 6.97
C VAL A 71 1.54 -4.69 6.95
N SER A 72 0.65 -5.67 7.00
CA SER A 72 1.00 -7.09 6.87
C SER A 72 0.85 -7.57 5.42
N PRO A 73 1.48 -8.69 5.02
CA PRO A 73 1.19 -9.32 3.72
C PRO A 73 -0.30 -9.64 3.51
N LYS A 74 -1.04 -9.99 4.59
CA LYS A 74 -2.49 -10.24 4.54
C LYS A 74 -3.26 -8.97 4.15
N THR A 75 -2.93 -7.85 4.78
CA THR A 75 -3.49 -6.52 4.47
C THR A 75 -3.23 -6.14 3.01
N VAL A 76 -2.01 -6.36 2.53
CA VAL A 76 -1.62 -6.08 1.14
C VAL A 76 -2.42 -6.93 0.16
N ALA A 77 -2.54 -8.25 0.41
CA ALA A 77 -3.32 -9.14 -0.44
C ALA A 77 -4.80 -8.75 -0.49
N ALA A 78 -5.38 -8.40 0.65
CA ALA A 78 -6.78 -7.96 0.73
C ALA A 78 -7.01 -6.63 -0.01
N ALA A 79 -6.09 -5.67 0.12
CA ALA A 79 -6.13 -4.41 -0.62
C ALA A 79 -6.07 -4.64 -2.15
N ILE A 80 -5.16 -5.50 -2.61
CA ILE A 80 -5.04 -5.87 -4.03
C ILE A 80 -6.35 -6.45 -4.55
N ARG A 81 -6.92 -7.45 -3.87
CA ARG A 81 -8.20 -8.05 -4.28
C ARG A 81 -9.32 -7.01 -4.37
N LYS A 82 -9.44 -6.17 -3.34
CA LYS A 82 -10.46 -5.12 -3.28
C LYS A 82 -10.38 -4.18 -4.49
N VAL A 83 -9.18 -3.74 -4.88
CA VAL A 83 -9.03 -2.84 -6.01
C VAL A 83 -9.19 -3.53 -7.36
N LEU A 84 -8.80 -4.80 -7.49
CA LEU A 84 -9.07 -5.60 -8.69
C LEU A 84 -10.59 -5.71 -8.93
N THR A 85 -11.37 -5.98 -7.88
CA THR A 85 -12.84 -5.97 -7.95
C THR A 85 -13.40 -4.58 -8.27
N ALA A 86 -12.73 -3.51 -7.81
CA ALA A 86 -13.11 -2.12 -8.10
C ALA A 86 -12.67 -1.63 -9.50
N GLY A 87 -12.09 -2.49 -10.35
CA GLY A 87 -11.70 -2.15 -11.71
C GLY A 87 -10.27 -1.63 -11.88
N TRP A 88 -9.42 -1.73 -10.86
CA TRP A 88 -7.99 -1.50 -11.04
C TRP A 88 -7.42 -2.57 -11.99
N GLN A 89 -6.87 -2.13 -13.11
CA GLN A 89 -6.23 -3.00 -14.11
C GLN A 89 -4.72 -2.72 -14.15
N PRO A 90 -3.90 -3.59 -13.55
CA PRO A 90 -2.46 -3.43 -13.63
C PRO A 90 -1.97 -3.48 -15.09
N GLY A 91 -1.14 -2.53 -15.51
CA GLY A 91 -0.63 -2.43 -16.88
C GLY A 91 -1.52 -1.68 -17.86
N HIS A 92 -2.76 -1.37 -17.50
CA HIS A 92 -3.65 -0.52 -18.29
C HIS A 92 -3.73 0.88 -17.68
N GLY A 93 -3.32 1.88 -18.47
CA GLY A 93 -3.25 3.29 -18.04
C GLY A 93 -1.99 3.61 -17.22
N GLY A 94 -1.37 4.76 -17.49
CA GLY A 94 -0.11 5.20 -16.87
C GLY A 94 -0.27 5.84 -15.47
N GLY A 95 -1.32 5.50 -14.74
CA GLY A 95 -1.80 6.27 -13.57
C GLY A 95 -1.48 5.65 -12.21
N THR A 96 -1.78 6.44 -11.16
CA THR A 96 -1.82 5.95 -9.78
C THR A 96 -3.28 5.71 -9.40
N PHE A 97 -3.59 4.49 -8.97
CA PHE A 97 -4.89 4.14 -8.40
C PHE A 97 -4.81 4.29 -6.89
N CYS A 98 -5.57 5.21 -6.31
CA CYS A 98 -5.51 5.53 -4.88
C CYS A 98 -6.73 4.97 -4.15
N ILE A 99 -6.50 4.30 -3.02
CA ILE A 99 -7.58 3.93 -2.08
C ILE A 99 -7.22 4.26 -0.65
N VAL A 100 -8.26 4.49 0.16
CA VAL A 100 -8.14 4.46 1.62
C VAL A 100 -8.50 3.05 2.09
N TRP A 101 -7.57 2.41 2.79
CA TRP A 101 -7.77 1.12 3.42
C TRP A 101 -8.36 1.33 4.81
N SER A 102 -9.58 0.83 4.98
CA SER A 102 -10.16 0.57 6.29
C SER A 102 -10.15 -0.93 6.47
N GLU A 103 -9.38 -1.41 7.44
CA GLU A 103 -9.59 -2.76 7.94
C GLU A 103 -10.89 -2.66 8.75
N THR A 104 -12.01 -3.03 8.15
CA THR A 104 -13.18 -3.35 8.97
C THR A 104 -12.72 -4.52 9.81
N LEU A 105 -12.35 -4.27 11.07
CA LEU A 105 -12.23 -5.33 12.05
C LEU A 105 -13.54 -6.13 11.93
N PRO A 106 -13.51 -7.46 11.74
CA PRO A 106 -14.72 -8.21 12.00
C PRO A 106 -15.13 -7.85 13.43
N ASP A 107 -16.39 -7.45 13.62
CA ASP A 107 -16.98 -7.32 14.96
C ASP A 107 -16.59 -8.60 15.73
N ILE A 108 -15.85 -8.42 16.82
CA ILE A 108 -15.62 -9.47 17.82
C ILE A 108 -16.71 -9.33 18.86
#